data_AF-A0A327TT98-F1
#
_entry.id   AF-A0A327TT98-F1
#
_cell.length_a   1.000
_cell.length_b   1.000
_cell.length_c   1.000
_cell.angle_alpha   90.00
_cell.angle_beta   90.00
_cell.angle_gamma   90.00
#
_symmetry.space_group_name_H-M   'P 1'
#
loop_
_entity.id
_entity.type
_entity.pdbx_description
1 polymer ?
#
loop_
_entity_poly.entity_id
_entity_poly.type
_entity_poly.pdbx_seq_one_letter_code
_entity_poly.pdbx_strand_id
1 'polypeptide(L)' 'MRSVRLDWLAAEVMNELPPGARTAVQDLLDETAGRPDRWPAPGGEEVAEVFGPLCWIVFVAYLDGIEVRDVGWLG' A
#
# COMPACT_ATOMS: atom_id res chain seq x y z
N MET A 1 13.93 9.03 5.86
CA MET A 1 13.33 8.02 4.96
C MET A 1 12.14 7.44 5.71
N ARG A 2 10.93 7.46 5.14
CA ARG A 2 9.74 6.87 5.78
C ARG A 2 9.65 5.39 5.42
N SER A 3 9.17 4.56 6.34
CA SER A 3 9.07 3.11 6.17
C SER A 3 7.79 2.72 5.41
N VAL A 4 7.88 1.70 4.57
CA VAL A 4 6.72 0.99 4.02
C VAL A 4 6.85 -0.45 4.49
N ARG A 5 5.83 -0.93 5.21
CA ARG A 5 5.74 -2.32 5.68
C ARG A 5 4.57 -2.99 4.98
N LEU A 6 4.76 -4.25 4.61
CA LEU A 6 3.67 -5.10 4.16
C LEU A 6 3.28 -6.00 5.34
N ASP A 7 2.00 -6.07 5.64
CA ASP A 7 1.43 -7.16 6.41
C ASP A 7 1.75 -8.49 5.71
N TRP A 8 1.86 -9.58 6.46
CA TRP A 8 2.28 -10.88 5.93
C TRP A 8 1.39 -11.34 4.77
N LEU A 9 0.08 -11.12 4.85
CA LEU A 9 -0.85 -11.50 3.78
C LEU A 9 -0.68 -10.62 2.54
N ALA A 10 -0.48 -9.30 2.73
CA ALA A 10 -0.17 -8.39 1.63
C ALA A 10 1.15 -8.75 0.94
N ALA A 11 2.15 -9.21 1.70
CA ALA A 11 3.41 -9.70 1.15
C ALA A 11 3.24 -11.01 0.36
N GLU A 12 2.38 -11.92 0.81
CA GLU A 12 2.01 -13.13 0.06
C GLU A 12 1.33 -12.78 -1.27
N VAL A 13 0.34 -11.88 -1.26
CA VAL A 13 -0.31 -11.40 -2.48
C VAL A 13 0.71 -10.83 -3.47
N MET A 14 1.60 -9.95 -3.00
CA MET A 14 2.66 -9.35 -3.83
C MET A 14 3.57 -10.41 -4.49
N ASN A 15 3.81 -11.54 -3.81
CA ASN A 15 4.62 -12.64 -4.33
C ASN A 15 3.93 -13.40 -5.46
N GLU A 16 2.59 -13.45 -5.47
CA GLU A 16 1.79 -14.18 -6.46
C GLU A 16 1.39 -13.34 -7.68
N LEU A 17 1.55 -12.00 -7.60
CA LEU A 17 1.20 -11.10 -8.69
C LEU A 17 1.97 -11.41 -9.99
N PRO A 18 1.27 -11.41 -11.15
CA PRO A 18 1.93 -11.33 -12.45
C PRO A 18 2.84 -10.09 -12.54
N PRO A 19 3.93 -10.11 -13.33
CA PRO A 19 4.90 -9.01 -13.39
C PRO A 19 4.29 -7.62 -13.65
N GLY A 20 3.29 -7.54 -14.53
CA GLY A 20 2.59 -6.29 -14.83
C GLY A 20 1.78 -5.75 -13.64
N ALA A 21 1.07 -6.64 -12.93
CA ALA A 21 0.30 -6.29 -11.75
C ALA A 21 1.23 -5.88 -10.59
N ARG A 22 2.33 -6.60 -10.39
CA ARG A 22 3.35 -6.26 -9.37
C ARG A 22 3.91 -4.85 -9.60
N THR A 23 4.22 -4.51 -10.84
CA THR A 23 4.74 -3.17 -11.18
C THR A 23 3.70 -2.09 -10.85
N ALA A 24 2.45 -2.29 -11.25
CA ALA A 24 1.37 -1.33 -10.97
C ALA A 24 1.15 -1.11 -9.45
N VAL A 25 1.18 -2.19 -8.66
CA VAL A 25 1.07 -2.07 -7.20
C VAL A 25 2.28 -1.35 -6.61
N GLN A 26 3.49 -1.64 -7.08
CA GLN A 26 4.70 -0.97 -6.60
C GLN A 26 4.66 0.54 -6.89
N ASP A 27 4.21 0.94 -8.08
CA ASP A 27 4.06 2.35 -8.44
C ASP A 27 3.03 3.04 -7.52
N LEU A 28 1.91 2.38 -7.21
CA LEU A 28 0.89 2.89 -6.29
C LEU A 28 1.42 3.02 -4.85
N LEU A 29 2.23 2.05 -4.39
CA LEU A 29 2.90 2.10 -3.09
C LEU A 29 3.86 3.29 -3.02
N ASP A 30 4.68 3.48 -4.04
CA ASP A 30 5.68 4.55 -4.09
C ASP A 30 4.99 5.94 -4.15
N GLU A 31 3.92 6.08 -4.94
CA GLU A 31 3.11 7.31 -4.98
C GLU A 31 2.49 7.62 -3.61
N THR A 32 1.90 6.59 -2.97
CA THR A 32 1.26 6.72 -1.66
C THR A 32 2.29 7.08 -0.59
N ALA A 33 3.44 6.40 -0.58
CA ALA A 33 4.54 6.66 0.34
C ALA A 33 5.12 8.09 0.18
N GLY A 34 5.06 8.63 -1.05
CA GLY A 34 5.52 9.98 -1.39
C GLY A 34 4.60 11.13 -0.93
N ARG A 35 3.38 10.84 -0.46
CA ARG A 35 2.36 11.86 -0.12
C ARG A 35 1.82 11.71 1.31
N PRO A 36 2.67 11.91 2.34
CA PRO A 36 2.28 11.78 3.74
C PRO A 36 1.25 12.82 4.20
N ASP A 37 1.09 13.91 3.47
CA ASP A 37 0.04 14.91 3.67
C ASP A 37 -1.37 14.37 3.39
N ARG A 38 -1.47 13.22 2.71
CA ARG A 38 -2.74 12.56 2.36
C ARG A 38 -3.03 11.29 3.17
N TRP A 39 -2.14 10.95 4.10
CA TRP A 39 -2.33 9.78 4.94
C TRP A 39 -3.42 10.03 5.98
N PRO A 40 -4.09 8.97 6.48
CA PRO A 40 -4.95 9.09 7.65
C PRO A 40 -4.14 9.54 8.87
N ALA A 41 -4.84 9.90 9.96
CA ALA A 41 -4.16 10.28 11.18
C ALA A 41 -3.24 9.14 11.67
N PRO A 42 -1.97 9.43 12.01
CA PRO A 42 -1.05 8.40 12.46
C PRO A 42 -1.51 7.82 13.81
N GLY A 43 -1.55 6.49 13.91
CA GLY A 43 -2.06 5.80 15.10
C GLY A 43 -2.50 4.36 14.85
N GLY A 44 -2.64 3.96 13.60
CA GLY A 44 -3.03 2.59 13.23
C GLY A 44 -4.53 2.31 13.36
N GLU A 45 -5.32 3.28 13.80
CA GLU A 45 -6.77 3.15 14.05
C GLU A 45 -7.59 3.44 12.79
N GLU A 46 -7.12 4.37 11.96
CA GLU A 46 -7.75 4.76 10.71
C GLU A 46 -7.13 4.00 9.53
N VAL A 47 -7.99 3.39 8.73
CA VAL A 47 -7.64 2.68 7.50
C VAL A 47 -7.92 3.57 6.30
N ALA A 48 -6.98 3.64 5.38
CA ALA A 48 -7.14 4.30 4.10
C ALA A 48 -7.07 3.28 2.96
N GLU A 49 -7.82 3.55 1.90
CA GLU A 49 -7.80 2.80 0.66
C GLU A 49 -7.46 3.76 -0.48
N VAL A 50 -6.56 3.34 -1.36
CA VAL A 50 -6.19 4.10 -2.55
C VAL A 50 -6.18 3.19 -3.77
N PHE A 51 -6.64 3.76 -4.87
CA PHE A 51 -6.86 3.05 -6.12
C PHE A 51 -5.93 3.59 -7.20
N GLY A 52 -5.19 2.68 -7.83
CA GLY A 52 -4.56 2.89 -9.12
C GLY A 52 -5.48 2.45 -10.26
N PRO A 53 -5.02 2.54 -11.52
CA PRO A 53 -5.83 2.17 -12.68
C PRO A 53 -6.25 0.69 -12.73
N LEU A 54 -5.42 -0.21 -12.18
CA LEU A 54 -5.60 -1.67 -12.23
C LEU A 54 -5.31 -2.35 -10.89
N CYS A 55 -5.18 -1.59 -9.80
CA CYS A 55 -4.85 -2.12 -8.49
C CYS A 55 -5.34 -1.21 -7.37
N TRP A 56 -5.35 -1.72 -6.15
CA TRP A 56 -5.61 -0.96 -4.94
C TRP A 56 -4.72 -1.44 -3.80
N ILE A 57 -4.54 -0.58 -2.81
CA ILE A 57 -3.92 -0.94 -1.53
C ILE A 57 -4.77 -0.40 -0.39
N VAL A 58 -4.78 -1.15 0.71
CA VAL A 58 -5.37 -0.76 1.98
C VAL A 58 -4.24 -0.62 2.99
N PHE A 59 -4.15 0.51 3.68
CA PHE A 59 -3.05 0.78 4.60
C PHE A 59 -3.48 1.56 5.83
N VAL A 60 -2.64 1.50 6.87
CA VAL A 60 -2.71 2.37 8.05
C VAL A 60 -1.44 3.19 8.15
N ALA A 61 -1.52 4.35 8.81
CA ALA A 61 -0.39 5.25 8.99
C ALA A 61 0.17 5.22 10.43
N TYR A 62 1.49 5.35 10.51
CA TYR A 62 2.25 5.58 11.73
C TYR A 62 3.16 6.80 11.55
N LEU A 63 3.77 7.27 12.63
CA LEU A 63 4.68 8.42 12.59
C LEU A 63 5.86 8.21 11.64
N ASP A 64 6.33 6.97 11.50
CA ASP A 64 7.51 6.62 10.72
C ASP A 64 7.21 6.12 9.30
N GLY A 65 5.94 5.86 8.95
CA GLY A 65 5.61 5.20 7.70
C GLY A 65 4.19 4.67 7.60
N ILE A 66 3.96 3.81 6.62
CA ILE A 66 2.68 3.12 6.41
C ILE A 66 2.86 1.61 6.55
N GLU A 67 1.78 0.93 6.92
CA GLU A 67 1.66 -0.52 6.89
C GLU A 67 0.51 -0.90 5.98
N VAL A 68 0.82 -1.60 4.91
CA VAL A 68 -0.13 -2.08 3.91
C VAL A 68 -0.73 -3.38 4.42
N ARG A 69 -2.03 -3.36 4.67
CA ARG A 69 -2.80 -4.49 5.20
C ARG A 69 -3.36 -5.37 4.10
N ASP A 70 -3.67 -4.79 2.95
CA ASP A 70 -4.24 -5.51 1.82
C ASP A 70 -3.79 -4.89 0.49
N VAL A 71 -3.72 -5.73 -0.53
CA VAL A 71 -3.33 -5.40 -1.90
C VAL A 71 -4.26 -6.16 -2.82
N GLY A 72 -4.75 -5.50 -3.86
CA GLY A 72 -5.44 -6.20 -4.92
C GLY A 72 -5.19 -5.61 -6.29
N TRP A 73 -5.58 -6.37 -7.31
CA TRP A 73 -5.42 -6.02 -8.71
C TRP A 73 -6.63 -6.48 -9.51
N LEU A 74 -6.85 -5.82 -10.64
CA LEU A 74 -7.82 -6.22 -11.64
C LEU A 74 -7.08 -7.06 -12.69
N GLY A 75 -7.33 -8.38 -12.69
CA GLY A 75 -6.76 -9.35 -13.62
C GLY A 75 -7.65 -10.58 -13.76
#